data_AF-A0A934VL90-F1
#
_entry.id   AF-A0A934VL90-F1
#
_cell.length_a   1.000
_cell.length_b   1.000
_cell.length_c   1.000
_cell.angle_alpha   90.00
_cell.angle_beta   90.00
_cell.angle_gamma   90.00
#
_symmetry.space_group_name_H-M   'P 1'
#
loop_
_entity.id
_entity.type
_entity.pdbx_description
1 polymer ?
#
loop_
_entity_poly.entity_id
_entity_poly.type
_entity_poly.pdbx_seq_one_letter_code
_entity_poly.pdbx_strand_id
1 'polypeptide(L)'
;MKITKEVWQDLGAFLIIGLAVWAVLALSSCSQPGVPPSPVVASSPLRETVGSGARAEELSSAAADPGSRPGLGTGWGERVASSLARTSFERASDRPLGGVATIFYNDEAGIEAMAGRHKNRTSAFQQAANGAVEWGVKSGWGTPLHYMAGAKRFVVGKEGKNYSLVVRNASESRLEVVLSVDGLDVMDGRPASFKKRGYILGPGEKIEVKGFRTSYDAVAAFKFSTVAASYANLRHGQARDVGVIGLAVFTEKGSRFAGWLPGGEVGRRQEARPFAEAPLRTAQ
;
A
#
# COMPACT_ATOMS: atom_id res chain seq x y z
N MET A 1 37.71 -35.88 -21.99
CA MET A 1 38.81 -35.63 -22.94
C MET A 1 39.08 -34.13 -22.92
N LYS A 2 40.28 -33.73 -22.46
CA LYS A 2 40.71 -32.35 -22.20
C LYS A 2 41.01 -31.62 -23.51
N ILE A 3 40.59 -30.36 -23.65
CA ILE A 3 41.39 -29.31 -24.34
C ILE A 3 41.18 -27.99 -23.60
N THR A 4 42.28 -27.47 -23.07
CA THR A 4 42.48 -26.13 -22.50
C THR A 4 43.16 -25.24 -23.54
N LYS A 5 42.96 -23.92 -23.49
CA LYS A 5 44.02 -22.88 -23.38
C LYS A 5 43.46 -21.45 -23.50
N GLU A 6 43.92 -20.62 -22.58
CA GLU A 6 43.84 -19.16 -22.53
C GLU A 6 44.69 -18.50 -23.62
N VAL A 7 44.34 -17.27 -24.02
CA VAL A 7 45.29 -16.20 -24.43
C VAL A 7 44.70 -14.83 -24.07
N TRP A 8 45.49 -14.02 -23.35
CA TRP A 8 45.35 -12.58 -23.09
C TRP A 8 46.34 -11.80 -23.99
N GLN A 9 46.14 -10.46 -24.10
CA GLN A 9 46.99 -9.42 -24.73
C GLN A 9 46.71 -9.13 -26.23
N ASP A 10 46.76 -7.90 -26.78
CA ASP A 10 47.16 -6.57 -26.29
C ASP A 10 46.63 -5.46 -27.25
N LEU A 11 46.45 -4.26 -26.68
CA LEU A 11 46.76 -2.90 -27.20
C LEU A 11 46.54 -2.50 -28.69
N GLY A 12 45.64 -1.53 -28.89
CA GLY A 12 45.97 -0.15 -29.33
C GLY A 12 46.32 0.13 -30.80
N ALA A 13 45.51 0.97 -31.46
CA ALA A 13 46.01 1.92 -32.47
C ALA A 13 45.02 3.08 -32.71
N PHE A 14 45.55 4.29 -32.54
CA PHE A 14 44.96 5.60 -32.82
C PHE A 14 44.72 5.83 -34.32
N LEU A 15 43.70 6.62 -34.66
CA LEU A 15 43.78 7.51 -35.83
C LEU A 15 43.12 8.86 -35.53
N ILE A 16 43.97 9.88 -35.49
CA ILE A 16 43.67 11.32 -35.48
C ILE A 16 43.74 11.80 -36.95
N ILE A 17 42.86 12.74 -37.34
CA ILE A 17 43.02 13.89 -38.26
C ILE A 17 41.63 14.57 -38.23
N GLY A 18 41.42 15.72 -37.58
CA GLY A 18 41.80 17.08 -38.02
C GLY A 18 40.62 17.70 -38.80
N LEU A 19 40.29 19.00 -38.79
CA LEU A 19 40.79 20.21 -38.16
C LEU A 19 39.83 21.35 -38.61
N ALA A 20 39.60 22.37 -37.77
CA ALA A 20 39.19 23.77 -38.05
C ALA A 20 38.22 24.24 -36.94
N VAL A 21 38.64 24.91 -35.87
CA VAL A 21 39.25 26.26 -35.75
C VAL A 21 38.43 27.34 -36.44
N TRP A 22 37.64 28.08 -35.66
CA TRP A 22 37.56 29.54 -35.70
C TRP A 22 37.44 30.06 -34.26
N ALA A 23 38.31 31.02 -33.93
CA ALA A 23 38.51 31.64 -32.63
C ALA A 23 38.34 33.15 -32.77
N VAL A 24 37.64 33.81 -31.82
CA VAL A 24 37.79 35.23 -31.43
C VAL A 24 37.23 35.32 -29.99
N LEU A 25 38.05 35.46 -28.93
CA LEU A 25 38.47 36.70 -28.22
C LEU A 25 37.28 37.59 -27.80
N ALA A 26 37.11 38.17 -26.60
CA ALA A 26 37.80 38.27 -25.30
C ALA A 26 36.70 38.85 -24.34
N LEU A 27 36.72 38.77 -23.01
CA LEU A 27 37.64 39.41 -22.05
C LEU A 27 37.31 38.87 -20.65
N SER A 28 38.35 38.54 -19.87
CA SER A 28 38.27 38.40 -18.43
C SER A 28 38.21 39.77 -17.76
N SER A 29 37.40 39.91 -16.71
CA SER A 29 37.65 40.90 -15.67
C SER A 29 37.05 40.45 -14.34
N CYS A 30 37.91 40.24 -13.35
CA CYS A 30 37.55 40.07 -11.95
C CYS A 30 37.02 41.39 -11.38
N SER A 31 36.01 41.33 -10.48
CA SER A 31 35.84 42.19 -9.30
C SER A 31 34.48 41.99 -8.62
N GLN A 32 34.48 41.45 -7.40
CA GLN A 32 33.51 41.76 -6.32
C GLN A 32 34.26 42.69 -5.33
N PRO A 33 33.64 43.62 -4.56
CA PRO A 33 32.40 43.42 -3.80
C PRO A 33 31.47 44.65 -3.69
N GLY A 34 30.26 44.47 -3.14
CA GLY A 34 29.38 45.59 -2.80
C GLY A 34 28.05 45.14 -2.19
N VAL A 35 27.98 45.14 -0.85
CA VAL A 35 26.76 44.97 -0.05
C VAL A 35 26.05 46.34 0.05
N PRO A 36 24.75 46.46 -0.30
CA PRO A 36 23.96 47.62 0.10
C PRO A 36 23.28 47.42 1.49
N PRO A 37 23.11 48.49 2.28
CA PRO A 37 22.70 48.42 3.68
C PRO A 37 21.18 48.30 3.90
N SER A 38 20.84 47.66 5.03
CA SER A 38 19.52 47.65 5.67
C SER A 38 19.06 49.05 6.11
N PRO A 39 17.76 49.37 6.05
CA PRO A 39 17.22 50.48 6.82
C PRO A 39 16.94 50.06 8.27
N VAL A 40 17.56 50.80 9.19
CA VAL A 40 17.33 50.80 10.63
C VAL A 40 16.05 51.60 10.92
N VAL A 41 15.11 51.04 11.66
CA VAL A 41 14.11 51.81 12.41
C VAL A 41 14.22 51.45 13.88
N ALA A 42 14.16 52.50 14.68
CA ALA A 42 14.66 52.64 16.03
C ALA A 42 13.91 51.84 17.10
N SER A 43 14.68 51.54 18.12
CA SER A 43 14.38 50.98 19.43
C SER A 43 13.56 51.90 20.32
N SER A 44 12.74 51.31 21.20
CA SER A 44 12.73 51.70 22.61
C SER A 44 12.34 50.51 23.51
N PRO A 45 12.94 50.41 24.71
CA PRO A 45 12.92 49.20 25.53
C PRO A 45 11.96 49.30 26.72
N LEU A 46 11.53 48.14 27.23
CA LEU A 46 11.19 47.98 28.65
C LEU A 46 11.70 46.61 29.13
N ARG A 47 12.74 46.69 29.98
CA ARG A 47 13.15 45.77 31.05
C ARG A 47 11.92 45.42 31.92
N GLU A 48 11.79 44.34 32.70
CA GLU A 48 12.64 43.24 33.18
C GLU A 48 11.68 42.36 34.00
N THR A 49 11.75 41.02 33.96
CA THR A 49 11.76 40.19 35.18
C THR A 49 11.95 38.71 34.85
N VAL A 50 12.78 38.11 35.68
CA VAL A 50 13.29 36.74 35.70
C VAL A 50 12.18 35.75 36.09
N GLY A 51 12.13 34.61 35.42
CA GLY A 51 11.27 33.48 35.77
C GLY A 51 11.78 32.18 35.16
N SER A 52 12.68 31.52 35.89
CA SER A 52 13.23 30.21 35.58
C SER A 52 12.15 29.11 35.54
N GLY A 53 12.15 28.32 34.45
CA GLY A 53 11.79 26.91 34.44
C GLY A 53 10.30 26.55 34.40
N ALA A 54 9.79 26.26 33.19
CA ALA A 54 8.80 25.20 32.97
C ALA A 54 8.62 24.90 31.47
N ARG A 55 8.93 23.64 31.13
CA ARG A 55 8.25 22.78 30.14
C ARG A 55 8.00 23.29 28.71
N ALA A 56 8.68 22.61 27.80
CA ALA A 56 8.31 22.41 26.40
C ALA A 56 6.98 21.63 26.24
N GLU A 57 5.89 22.21 26.73
CA GLU A 57 4.53 21.67 26.66
C GLU A 57 3.58 22.78 26.18
N GLU A 58 3.85 23.40 25.03
CA GLU A 58 2.92 24.37 24.42
C GLU A 58 2.89 24.30 22.89
N LEU A 59 2.91 23.07 22.36
CA LEU A 59 2.60 22.74 20.97
C LEU A 59 1.75 21.46 20.92
N SER A 60 0.66 21.41 21.71
CA SER A 60 -0.31 20.30 21.62
C SER A 60 -1.70 20.73 22.06
N SER A 61 -2.21 21.79 21.45
CA SER A 61 -3.65 22.01 21.32
C SER A 61 -3.89 22.76 20.02
N ALA A 62 -3.63 22.06 18.90
CA ALA A 62 -4.24 22.48 17.65
C ALA A 62 -5.73 22.19 17.81
N ALA A 63 -6.50 23.24 18.11
CA ALA A 63 -7.93 23.26 17.92
C ALA A 63 -8.24 22.62 16.56
N ALA A 64 -9.25 21.74 16.53
CA ALA A 64 -9.71 21.12 15.29
C ALA A 64 -9.91 22.22 14.24
N ASP A 65 -9.16 22.15 13.14
CA ASP A 65 -9.32 23.06 12.02
C ASP A 65 -10.80 22.96 11.55
N PRO A 66 -11.58 24.04 11.62
CA PRO A 66 -13.00 24.03 11.25
C PRO A 66 -13.24 23.69 9.77
N GLY A 67 -12.18 23.58 8.95
CA GLY A 67 -12.23 23.05 7.59
C GLY A 67 -11.94 21.55 7.45
N SER A 68 -11.59 20.82 8.51
CA SER A 68 -11.24 19.41 8.42
C SER A 68 -12.48 18.52 8.25
N ARG A 69 -12.50 17.72 7.19
CA ARG A 69 -13.55 16.71 6.97
C ARG A 69 -13.56 15.74 8.17
N PRO A 70 -14.72 15.46 8.78
CA PRO A 70 -14.80 14.57 9.92
C PRO A 70 -14.45 13.12 9.56
N GLY A 71 -13.96 12.38 10.55
CA GLY A 71 -13.61 10.97 10.46
C GLY A 71 -12.11 10.70 10.36
N LEU A 72 -11.78 9.42 10.19
CA LEU A 72 -10.41 8.92 10.11
C LEU A 72 -9.98 8.62 8.67
N GLY A 73 -8.71 8.89 8.41
CA GLY A 73 -7.93 8.34 7.31
C GLY A 73 -6.68 7.62 7.82
N THR A 74 -5.79 7.24 6.92
CA THR A 74 -4.49 6.63 7.26
C THR A 74 -3.35 7.59 7.00
N GLY A 75 -2.57 7.84 8.05
CA GLY A 75 -1.33 8.59 8.02
C GLY A 75 -0.09 7.70 8.11
N TRP A 76 1.07 8.36 8.14
CA TRP A 76 2.38 7.72 8.25
C TRP A 76 2.81 7.65 9.70
N GLY A 77 3.03 6.43 10.19
CA GLY A 77 3.68 6.17 11.46
C GLY A 77 5.20 6.03 11.32
N GLU A 78 5.79 5.45 12.35
CA GLU A 78 7.22 5.17 12.42
C GLU A 78 7.68 4.18 11.33
N ARG A 79 8.98 4.21 11.01
CA ARG A 79 9.61 3.21 10.15
C ARG A 79 9.69 1.88 10.90
N VAL A 80 9.16 0.81 10.30
CA VAL A 80 9.17 -0.54 10.86
C VAL A 80 9.91 -1.49 9.93
N ALA A 81 10.81 -2.30 10.49
CA ALA A 81 11.52 -3.34 9.74
C ALA A 81 10.53 -4.39 9.21
N SER A 82 10.63 -4.70 7.93
CA SER A 82 9.80 -5.68 7.22
C SER A 82 10.49 -6.10 5.93
N SER A 83 11.14 -7.26 5.94
CA SER A 83 11.80 -7.84 4.78
C SER A 83 10.81 -8.47 3.81
N LEU A 84 11.13 -8.40 2.52
CA LEU A 84 10.36 -9.01 1.44
C LEU A 84 11.28 -9.75 0.49
N ALA A 85 11.04 -11.04 0.31
CA ALA A 85 11.68 -11.83 -0.75
C ALA A 85 10.89 -11.70 -2.05
N ARG A 86 11.61 -11.62 -3.18
CA ARG A 86 10.98 -11.65 -4.51
C ARG A 86 10.86 -13.10 -4.97
N THR A 87 9.70 -13.44 -5.51
CA THR A 87 9.45 -14.75 -6.16
C THR A 87 8.69 -14.54 -7.46
N SER A 88 8.77 -15.50 -8.37
CA SER A 88 7.97 -15.52 -9.60
C SER A 88 6.53 -15.93 -9.29
N PHE A 89 5.55 -15.35 -9.97
CA PHE A 89 4.14 -15.73 -9.90
C PHE A 89 3.46 -15.32 -11.22
N GLU A 90 2.75 -16.24 -11.86
CA GLU A 90 1.92 -15.95 -13.03
C GLU A 90 0.45 -16.15 -12.66
N ARG A 91 -0.37 -15.11 -12.83
CA ARG A 91 -1.80 -15.18 -12.52
C ARG A 91 -2.52 -16.10 -13.50
N ALA A 92 -3.49 -16.86 -13.00
CA ALA A 92 -4.43 -17.58 -13.85
C ALA A 92 -5.42 -16.64 -14.56
N SER A 93 -5.69 -15.46 -13.98
CA SER A 93 -6.66 -14.48 -14.49
C SER A 93 -6.31 -13.07 -14.00
N ASP A 94 -6.67 -12.05 -14.80
CA ASP A 94 -6.60 -10.63 -14.40
C ASP A 94 -7.76 -10.19 -13.49
N ARG A 95 -8.77 -11.05 -13.30
CA ARG A 95 -9.89 -10.80 -12.40
C ARG A 95 -9.59 -11.38 -11.01
N PRO A 96 -9.84 -10.63 -9.93
CA PRO A 96 -9.64 -11.15 -8.59
C PRO A 96 -10.65 -12.27 -8.30
N LEU A 97 -10.14 -13.30 -7.64
CA LEU A 97 -10.92 -14.43 -7.14
C LEU A 97 -11.99 -13.96 -6.16
N GLY A 98 -13.26 -14.25 -6.46
CA GLY A 98 -14.39 -13.87 -5.60
C GLY A 98 -14.63 -12.35 -5.50
N GLY A 99 -14.04 -11.56 -6.40
CA GLY A 99 -14.16 -10.11 -6.39
C GLY A 99 -13.21 -9.40 -5.42
N VAL A 100 -13.53 -8.16 -5.07
CA VAL A 100 -12.78 -7.36 -4.08
C VAL A 100 -13.48 -7.48 -2.74
N ALA A 101 -12.72 -7.81 -1.70
CA ALA A 101 -13.21 -7.73 -0.33
C ALA A 101 -12.82 -6.38 0.28
N THR A 102 -13.74 -5.79 1.06
CA THR A 102 -13.59 -4.43 1.56
C THR A 102 -13.86 -4.36 3.06
N ILE A 103 -13.09 -3.54 3.77
CA ILE A 103 -13.36 -3.12 5.14
C ILE A 103 -13.40 -1.60 5.16
N PHE A 104 -14.48 -1.03 5.66
CA PHE A 104 -14.59 0.39 5.94
C PHE A 104 -14.07 0.64 7.35
N TYR A 105 -13.30 1.70 7.57
CA TYR A 105 -12.84 2.07 8.90
C TYR A 105 -13.15 3.53 9.18
N ASN A 106 -13.41 3.84 10.45
CA ASN A 106 -13.59 5.20 10.94
C ASN A 106 -13.48 5.21 12.48
N ASP A 107 -13.58 6.37 13.11
CA ASP A 107 -13.81 6.48 14.54
C ASP A 107 -15.21 5.95 14.93
N GLU A 108 -15.48 5.85 16.22
CA GLU A 108 -16.73 5.26 16.72
C GLU A 108 -17.97 6.03 16.24
N ALA A 109 -17.93 7.36 16.26
CA ALA A 109 -19.01 8.23 15.79
C ALA A 109 -19.26 8.08 14.29
N GLY A 110 -18.19 8.01 13.50
CA GLY A 110 -18.23 7.78 12.06
C GLY A 110 -18.76 6.40 11.71
N ILE A 111 -18.38 5.34 12.46
CA ILE A 111 -18.97 4.01 12.28
C ILE A 111 -20.46 4.00 12.65
N GLU A 112 -20.88 4.69 13.71
CA GLU A 112 -22.31 4.84 14.04
C GLU A 112 -23.08 5.52 12.89
N ALA A 113 -22.52 6.59 12.33
CA ALA A 113 -23.12 7.29 11.19
C ALA A 113 -23.17 6.44 9.90
N MET A 114 -22.13 5.65 9.62
CA MET A 114 -22.04 4.87 8.38
C MET A 114 -22.76 3.52 8.42
N ALA A 115 -22.68 2.80 9.55
CA ALA A 115 -23.28 1.48 9.72
C ALA A 115 -24.76 1.56 10.10
N GLY A 116 -25.18 2.72 10.63
CA GLY A 116 -26.52 2.92 11.17
C GLY A 116 -26.77 2.09 12.43
N ARG A 117 -28.03 2.15 12.91
CA ARG A 117 -28.44 1.51 14.18
C ARG A 117 -28.39 -0.02 14.14
N HIS A 118 -28.54 -0.62 12.96
CA HIS A 118 -28.58 -2.07 12.79
C HIS A 118 -27.21 -2.61 12.38
N LYS A 119 -26.33 -2.76 13.37
CA LYS A 119 -25.01 -3.34 13.22
C LYS A 119 -24.78 -4.47 14.22
N ASN A 120 -24.19 -5.57 13.75
CA ASN A 120 -23.85 -6.70 14.60
C ASN A 120 -22.34 -6.77 14.79
N ARG A 121 -21.88 -6.98 16.02
CA ARG A 121 -20.46 -7.20 16.29
C ARG A 121 -20.03 -8.51 15.63
N THR A 122 -18.85 -8.52 15.02
CA THR A 122 -18.31 -9.70 14.31
C THR A 122 -16.85 -9.96 14.67
N SER A 123 -16.33 -11.14 14.30
CA SER A 123 -14.91 -11.44 14.42
C SER A 123 -14.08 -10.57 13.47
N ALA A 124 -12.89 -10.18 13.92
CA ALA A 124 -11.98 -9.34 13.14
C ALA A 124 -11.53 -9.99 11.84
N PHE A 125 -11.38 -11.30 11.88
CA PHE A 125 -10.97 -12.15 10.78
C PHE A 125 -12.21 -12.75 10.12
N GLN A 126 -12.33 -12.52 8.82
CA GLN A 126 -13.39 -13.05 7.98
C GLN A 126 -12.79 -13.66 6.72
N GLN A 127 -13.50 -14.63 6.15
CA GLN A 127 -13.13 -15.21 4.88
C GLN A 127 -13.41 -14.25 3.72
N ALA A 128 -12.58 -14.35 2.68
CA ALA A 128 -12.76 -13.66 1.40
C ALA A 128 -12.28 -14.55 0.25
N ALA A 129 -12.50 -14.10 -0.99
CA ALA A 129 -12.06 -14.80 -2.20
C ALA A 129 -12.53 -16.27 -2.23
N ASN A 130 -13.83 -16.49 -2.01
CA ASN A 130 -14.45 -17.81 -1.93
C ASN A 130 -13.82 -18.74 -0.87
N GLY A 131 -13.37 -18.17 0.25
CA GLY A 131 -12.74 -18.92 1.34
C GLY A 131 -11.24 -19.17 1.14
N ALA A 132 -10.63 -18.69 0.05
CA ALA A 132 -9.20 -18.88 -0.20
C ALA A 132 -8.31 -18.17 0.83
N VAL A 133 -8.82 -17.09 1.44
CA VAL A 133 -8.10 -16.35 2.47
C VAL A 133 -8.99 -15.99 3.64
N GLU A 134 -8.36 -15.85 4.79
CA GLU A 134 -8.93 -15.22 5.98
C GLU A 134 -8.14 -13.94 6.26
N TRP A 135 -8.84 -12.82 6.47
CA TRP A 135 -8.17 -11.54 6.63
C TRP A 135 -8.90 -10.58 7.57
N GLY A 136 -8.15 -9.64 8.12
CA GLY A 136 -8.67 -8.67 9.08
C GLY A 136 -7.69 -7.58 9.46
N VAL A 137 -8.17 -6.71 10.34
CA VAL A 137 -7.40 -5.59 10.91
C VAL A 137 -7.09 -5.90 12.37
N LYS A 138 -5.81 -5.76 12.73
CA LYS A 138 -5.30 -5.81 14.10
C LYS A 138 -4.82 -4.42 14.50
N SER A 139 -4.90 -4.08 15.79
CA SER A 139 -4.38 -2.82 16.32
C SER A 139 -3.31 -3.06 17.38
N GLY A 140 -2.45 -2.07 17.61
CA GLY A 140 -1.40 -2.10 18.62
C GLY A 140 -1.89 -2.21 20.07
N TRP A 141 -3.19 -1.99 20.32
CA TRP A 141 -3.83 -2.12 21.64
C TRP A 141 -4.73 -3.36 21.78
N GLY A 142 -4.66 -4.31 20.84
CA GLY A 142 -5.54 -5.46 20.76
C GLY A 142 -6.39 -5.48 19.49
N THR A 143 -7.46 -6.28 19.48
CA THR A 143 -8.33 -6.40 18.31
C THR A 143 -9.34 -5.26 18.29
N PRO A 144 -9.33 -4.37 17.27
CA PRO A 144 -10.31 -3.29 17.18
C PRO A 144 -11.73 -3.86 17.06
N LEU A 145 -12.75 -3.04 17.34
CA LEU A 145 -14.14 -3.50 17.22
C LEU A 145 -14.50 -3.64 15.73
N HIS A 146 -15.06 -4.78 15.36
CA HIS A 146 -15.57 -5.04 14.01
C HIS A 146 -17.08 -5.18 14.03
N TYR A 147 -17.73 -4.59 13.03
CA TYR A 147 -19.17 -4.65 12.85
C TYR A 147 -19.53 -5.10 11.44
N MET A 148 -20.69 -5.73 11.31
CA MET A 148 -21.37 -5.97 10.05
C MET A 148 -22.66 -5.16 10.03
N ALA A 149 -22.88 -4.40 8.95
CA ALA A 149 -24.18 -3.82 8.64
C ALA A 149 -24.54 -4.21 7.19
N GLY A 150 -25.52 -5.11 7.06
CA GLY A 150 -25.75 -5.85 5.82
C GLY A 150 -24.51 -6.64 5.41
N ALA A 151 -24.09 -6.49 4.15
CA ALA A 151 -22.87 -7.12 3.62
C ALA A 151 -21.59 -6.29 3.85
N LYS A 152 -21.70 -5.08 4.41
CA LYS A 152 -20.56 -4.20 4.63
C LYS A 152 -19.90 -4.49 5.97
N ARG A 153 -18.57 -4.52 5.95
CA ARG A 153 -17.73 -4.75 7.11
C ARG A 153 -17.08 -3.45 7.57
N PHE A 154 -17.17 -3.18 8.86
CA PHE A 154 -16.68 -1.97 9.47
C PHE A 154 -15.68 -2.28 10.59
N VAL A 155 -14.68 -1.43 10.77
CA VAL A 155 -13.75 -1.49 11.90
C VAL A 155 -13.62 -0.12 12.55
N VAL A 156 -13.68 -0.09 13.89
CA VAL A 156 -13.47 1.13 14.67
C VAL A 156 -11.97 1.35 14.87
N GLY A 157 -11.47 2.44 14.33
CA GLY A 157 -10.16 2.98 14.60
C GLY A 157 -10.22 4.03 15.73
N LYS A 158 -9.05 4.37 16.27
CA LYS A 158 -8.91 5.56 17.12
C LYS A 158 -7.66 6.29 16.71
N GLU A 159 -7.81 7.61 16.59
CA GLU A 159 -6.77 8.50 16.10
C GLU A 159 -5.45 8.31 16.86
N GLY A 160 -4.35 8.42 16.13
CA GLY A 160 -3.01 8.39 16.67
C GLY A 160 -2.46 6.98 16.91
N LYS A 161 -3.19 5.92 16.56
CA LYS A 161 -2.72 4.55 16.79
C LYS A 161 -2.45 3.75 15.54
N ASN A 162 -1.51 2.82 15.74
CA ASN A 162 -1.03 1.96 14.69
C ASN A 162 -1.92 0.73 14.55
N TYR A 163 -2.09 0.30 13.32
CA TYR A 163 -2.83 -0.91 12.97
C TYR A 163 -2.08 -1.70 11.89
N SER A 164 -2.45 -2.95 11.71
CA SER A 164 -1.87 -3.83 10.69
C SER A 164 -2.97 -4.62 9.99
N LEU A 165 -2.71 -4.96 8.73
CA LEU A 165 -3.54 -5.86 7.95
C LEU A 165 -2.96 -7.26 8.07
N VAL A 166 -3.79 -8.22 8.41
CA VAL A 166 -3.35 -9.60 8.54
C VAL A 166 -4.12 -10.43 7.54
N VAL A 167 -3.40 -11.21 6.74
CA VAL A 167 -3.95 -12.09 5.70
C VAL A 167 -3.34 -13.47 5.88
N ARG A 168 -4.19 -14.49 5.95
CA ARG A 168 -3.82 -15.91 5.99
C ARG A 168 -4.35 -16.59 4.75
N ASN A 169 -3.49 -17.30 4.03
CA ASN A 169 -3.89 -18.21 2.98
C ASN A 169 -4.54 -19.45 3.61
N ALA A 170 -5.84 -19.61 3.38
CA ALA A 170 -6.61 -20.76 3.85
C ALA A 170 -6.73 -21.86 2.77
N SER A 171 -6.15 -21.65 1.58
CA SER A 171 -6.11 -22.61 0.49
C SER A 171 -4.82 -23.45 0.49
N GLU A 172 -4.83 -24.50 -0.32
CA GLU A 172 -3.67 -25.37 -0.58
C GLU A 172 -2.80 -24.90 -1.77
N SER A 173 -3.06 -23.70 -2.31
CA SER A 173 -2.34 -23.16 -3.47
C SER A 173 -1.68 -21.83 -3.14
N ARG A 174 -0.63 -21.47 -3.89
CA ARG A 174 -0.04 -20.13 -3.81
C ARG A 174 -1.05 -19.09 -4.28
N LEU A 175 -1.12 -17.98 -3.56
CA LEU A 175 -2.00 -16.85 -3.86
C LEU A 175 -1.18 -15.57 -3.96
N GLU A 176 -1.56 -14.70 -4.90
CA GLU A 176 -1.10 -13.32 -4.92
C GLU A 176 -2.17 -12.43 -4.28
N VAL A 177 -1.76 -11.59 -3.34
CA VAL A 177 -2.62 -10.73 -2.54
C VAL A 177 -2.24 -9.27 -2.76
N VAL A 178 -3.12 -8.52 -3.43
CA VAL A 178 -3.00 -7.07 -3.62
C VAL A 178 -3.84 -6.36 -2.55
N LEU A 179 -3.18 -5.53 -1.75
CA LEU A 179 -3.80 -4.76 -0.67
C LEU A 179 -3.80 -3.27 -1.00
N SER A 180 -4.88 -2.61 -0.60
CA SER A 180 -4.98 -1.16 -0.68
C SER A 180 -5.54 -0.55 0.59
N VAL A 181 -5.11 0.67 0.90
CA VAL A 181 -5.58 1.49 2.01
C VAL A 181 -5.77 2.90 1.48
N ASP A 182 -6.96 3.47 1.67
CA ASP A 182 -7.35 4.80 1.18
C ASP A 182 -7.14 4.99 -0.33
N GLY A 183 -7.39 3.93 -1.11
CA GLY A 183 -7.19 3.90 -2.55
C GLY A 183 -5.72 3.77 -3.00
N LEU A 184 -4.79 3.61 -2.05
CA LEU A 184 -3.36 3.50 -2.33
C LEU A 184 -2.88 2.06 -2.14
N ASP A 185 -2.04 1.61 -3.07
CA ASP A 185 -1.39 0.31 -3.02
C ASP A 185 -0.40 0.26 -1.86
N VAL A 186 -0.50 -0.80 -1.06
CA VAL A 186 0.34 -0.95 0.13
C VAL A 186 1.82 -1.18 -0.22
N MET A 187 2.13 -1.69 -1.41
CA MET A 187 3.49 -2.03 -1.85
C MET A 187 4.28 -0.83 -2.37
N ASP A 188 3.63 0.25 -2.80
CA ASP A 188 4.35 1.41 -3.36
C ASP A 188 3.74 2.79 -3.01
N GLY A 189 2.61 2.83 -2.29
CA GLY A 189 1.95 4.06 -1.88
C GLY A 189 1.37 4.89 -3.02
N ARG A 190 1.25 4.35 -4.24
CA ARG A 190 0.62 4.97 -5.42
C ARG A 190 -0.81 4.46 -5.57
N PRO A 191 -1.66 5.05 -6.44
CA PRO A 191 -3.02 4.55 -6.68
C PRO A 191 -3.06 3.03 -6.91
N ALA A 192 -3.97 2.36 -6.21
CA ALA A 192 -4.15 0.92 -6.27
C ALA A 192 -4.70 0.50 -7.63
N SER A 193 -4.27 -0.67 -8.11
CA SER A 193 -4.77 -1.25 -9.34
C SER A 193 -4.58 -2.75 -9.34
N PHE A 194 -5.51 -3.49 -9.92
CA PHE A 194 -5.35 -4.92 -10.10
C PHE A 194 -4.13 -5.26 -10.96
N LYS A 195 -3.67 -4.37 -11.86
CA LYS A 195 -2.49 -4.64 -12.69
C LYS A 195 -1.17 -4.68 -11.91
N LYS A 196 -1.16 -4.16 -10.68
CA LYS A 196 0.02 -4.08 -9.82
C LYS A 196 0.25 -5.41 -9.11
N ARG A 197 1.49 -5.62 -8.66
CA ARG A 197 1.91 -6.86 -7.99
C ARG A 197 1.67 -6.78 -6.49
N GLY A 198 1.28 -7.92 -5.92
CA GLY A 198 0.99 -8.08 -4.50
C GLY A 198 1.99 -8.95 -3.75
N TYR A 199 1.63 -9.30 -2.52
CA TYR A 199 2.32 -10.30 -1.71
C TYR A 199 2.00 -11.70 -2.21
N ILE A 200 2.99 -12.57 -2.29
CA ILE A 200 2.78 -13.98 -2.60
C ILE A 200 2.73 -14.75 -1.30
N LEU A 201 1.64 -15.49 -1.07
CA LEU A 201 1.45 -16.34 0.10
C LEU A 201 1.41 -17.80 -0.34
N GLY A 202 2.28 -18.62 0.21
CA GLY A 202 2.22 -20.07 0.11
C GLY A 202 1.01 -20.67 0.85
N PRO A 203 0.72 -21.97 0.64
CA PRO A 203 -0.34 -22.67 1.36
C PRO A 203 -0.21 -22.53 2.87
N GLY A 204 -1.29 -22.13 3.55
CA GLY A 204 -1.30 -21.92 5.01
C GLY A 204 -0.50 -20.70 5.51
N GLU A 205 0.23 -20.00 4.64
CA GLU A 205 1.07 -18.87 5.02
C GLU A 205 0.23 -17.69 5.52
N LYS A 206 0.78 -16.96 6.50
CA LYS A 206 0.17 -15.77 7.08
C LYS A 206 1.16 -14.61 7.05
N ILE A 207 0.70 -13.46 6.58
CA ILE A 207 1.45 -12.20 6.61
C ILE A 207 0.77 -11.17 7.51
N GLU A 208 1.58 -10.32 8.12
CA GLU A 208 1.14 -9.10 8.81
C GLU A 208 1.78 -7.89 8.14
N VAL A 209 0.95 -7.10 7.47
CA VAL A 209 1.36 -5.90 6.76
C VAL A 209 1.13 -4.70 7.66
N LYS A 210 2.23 -4.18 8.19
CA LYS A 210 2.23 -3.13 9.22
C LYS A 210 2.14 -1.71 8.66
N GLY A 211 2.29 -1.52 7.35
CA GLY A 211 2.46 -0.19 6.80
C GLY A 211 2.64 -0.14 5.28
N PHE A 212 2.70 1.07 4.74
CA PHE A 212 3.06 1.33 3.35
C PHE A 212 4.54 1.03 3.14
N ARG A 213 4.86 0.26 2.12
CA ARG A 213 6.25 -0.13 1.86
C ARG A 213 7.07 1.05 1.35
N THR A 214 8.23 1.25 1.97
CA THR A 214 9.19 2.32 1.61
C THR A 214 10.46 1.75 0.99
N SER A 215 10.75 0.47 1.25
CA SER A 215 11.89 -0.26 0.70
C SER A 215 11.66 -1.78 0.84
N TYR A 216 12.58 -2.61 0.36
CA TYR A 216 12.50 -4.07 0.53
C TYR A 216 12.50 -4.51 2.00
N ASP A 217 13.15 -3.73 2.88
CA ASP A 217 13.35 -4.10 4.28
C ASP A 217 12.57 -3.24 5.27
N ALA A 218 11.73 -2.30 4.79
CA ALA A 218 10.97 -1.45 5.68
C ALA A 218 9.64 -0.95 5.11
N VAL A 219 8.74 -0.69 6.03
CA VAL A 219 7.45 -0.03 5.83
C VAL A 219 7.37 1.21 6.72
N ALA A 220 6.55 2.18 6.34
CA ALA A 220 6.06 3.22 7.25
C ALA A 220 4.74 2.76 7.84
N ALA A 221 4.67 2.66 9.16
CA ALA A 221 3.54 2.04 9.85
C ALA A 221 2.21 2.71 9.50
N PHE A 222 1.14 1.91 9.37
CA PHE A 222 -0.19 2.48 9.26
C PHE A 222 -0.60 3.08 10.59
N LYS A 223 -1.08 4.31 10.55
CA LYS A 223 -1.57 5.03 11.73
C LYS A 223 -2.91 5.67 11.40
N PHE A 224 -3.92 5.45 12.23
CA PHE A 224 -5.17 6.19 12.10
C PHE A 224 -4.89 7.69 12.34
N SER A 225 -5.30 8.54 11.42
CA SER A 225 -5.13 10.00 11.47
C SER A 225 -6.43 10.69 11.11
N THR A 226 -6.54 11.99 11.35
CA THR A 226 -7.62 12.79 10.74
C THR A 226 -7.54 12.75 9.22
N VAL A 227 -8.67 13.00 8.53
CA VAL A 227 -8.71 13.07 7.07
C VAL A 227 -7.76 14.16 6.54
N ALA A 228 -7.69 15.32 7.20
CA ALA A 228 -6.81 16.42 6.80
C ALA A 228 -5.32 16.02 6.81
N ALA A 229 -4.91 15.25 7.83
CA ALA A 229 -3.54 14.74 7.98
C ALA A 229 -3.29 13.41 7.23
N SER A 230 -4.31 12.84 6.58
CA SER A 230 -4.20 11.53 5.92
C SER A 230 -3.41 11.61 4.61
N TYR A 231 -2.74 10.50 4.28
CA TYR A 231 -1.82 10.43 3.16
C TYR A 231 -2.50 10.62 1.79
N ALA A 232 -3.69 10.03 1.61
CA ALA A 232 -4.44 10.15 0.36
C ALA A 232 -4.79 11.61 0.04
N ASN A 233 -5.08 12.42 1.06
CA ASN A 233 -5.34 13.85 0.91
C ASN A 233 -4.06 14.62 0.56
N LEU A 234 -2.94 14.29 1.20
CA LEU A 234 -1.64 14.95 1.00
C LEU A 234 -0.99 14.70 -0.37
N ARG A 235 -1.31 13.60 -1.06
CA ARG A 235 -0.66 13.23 -2.34
C ARG A 235 -1.51 13.40 -3.59
N HIS A 236 -2.81 13.19 -3.50
CA HIS A 236 -3.62 13.07 -4.72
C HIS A 236 -4.90 13.92 -4.73
N GLY A 237 -5.25 14.61 -3.64
CA GLY A 237 -6.46 15.44 -3.57
C GLY A 237 -7.78 14.68 -3.82
N GLN A 238 -7.72 13.35 -3.95
CA GLN A 238 -8.85 12.49 -4.28
C GLN A 238 -9.33 11.79 -3.02
N ALA A 239 -10.05 12.55 -2.20
CA ALA A 239 -10.58 12.07 -0.92
C ALA A 239 -11.86 11.22 -1.07
N ARG A 240 -11.97 10.43 -2.16
CA ARG A 240 -13.13 9.58 -2.45
C ARG A 240 -13.04 8.23 -1.74
N ASP A 241 -11.83 7.69 -1.57
CA ASP A 241 -11.62 6.34 -1.04
C ASP A 241 -11.04 6.31 0.39
N VAL A 242 -11.01 7.46 1.07
CA VAL A 242 -10.54 7.57 2.46
C VAL A 242 -11.45 6.76 3.39
N GLY A 243 -10.86 5.98 4.30
CA GLY A 243 -11.61 5.13 5.22
C GLY A 243 -11.88 3.74 4.65
N VAL A 244 -11.19 3.32 3.58
CA VAL A 244 -11.44 2.05 2.90
C VAL A 244 -10.16 1.22 2.79
N ILE A 245 -10.25 -0.05 3.20
CA ILE A 245 -9.21 -1.07 3.00
C ILE A 245 -9.74 -2.08 2.00
N GLY A 246 -8.99 -2.32 0.92
CA GLY A 246 -9.35 -3.26 -0.13
C GLY A 246 -8.39 -4.45 -0.19
N LEU A 247 -8.94 -5.63 -0.49
CA LEU A 247 -8.22 -6.88 -0.72
C LEU A 247 -8.66 -7.48 -2.05
N ALA A 248 -7.69 -7.75 -2.92
CA ALA A 248 -7.87 -8.53 -4.14
C ALA A 248 -6.93 -9.74 -4.13
N VAL A 249 -7.46 -10.92 -4.42
CA VAL A 249 -6.72 -12.20 -4.39
C VAL A 249 -6.68 -12.78 -5.79
N PHE A 250 -5.53 -13.30 -6.21
CA PHE A 250 -5.34 -13.94 -7.50
C PHE A 250 -4.76 -15.33 -7.32
N THR A 251 -5.24 -16.28 -8.11
CA THR A 251 -4.72 -17.64 -8.15
C THR A 251 -3.57 -17.76 -9.13
N GLU A 252 -2.64 -18.67 -8.83
CA GLU A 252 -1.55 -18.99 -9.75
C GLU A 252 -2.05 -19.83 -10.92
N LYS A 253 -1.50 -19.58 -12.10
CA LYS A 253 -1.74 -20.38 -13.30
C LYS A 253 -1.38 -21.85 -13.04
N GLY A 254 -2.33 -22.74 -13.33
CA GLY A 254 -2.16 -24.19 -13.07
C GLY A 254 -2.38 -24.61 -11.62
N SER A 255 -2.80 -23.71 -10.72
CA SER A 255 -3.13 -24.08 -9.34
C SER A 255 -4.35 -25.01 -9.28
N ARG A 256 -4.26 -26.06 -8.45
CA ARG A 256 -5.36 -27.03 -8.24
C ARG A 256 -6.60 -26.36 -7.69
N PHE A 257 -6.43 -25.35 -6.84
CA PHE A 257 -7.52 -24.59 -6.26
C PHE A 257 -8.40 -23.92 -7.33
N ALA A 258 -7.81 -23.39 -8.41
CA ALA A 258 -8.58 -22.79 -9.50
C ALA A 258 -9.52 -23.79 -10.20
N GLY A 259 -9.15 -25.07 -10.24
CA GLY A 259 -10.01 -26.14 -10.76
C GLY A 259 -11.30 -26.29 -9.96
N TRP A 260 -11.27 -26.09 -8.64
CA TRP A 260 -12.41 -26.32 -7.75
C TRP A 260 -13.29 -25.09 -7.50
N LEU A 261 -13.05 -23.97 -8.17
CA LEU A 261 -13.84 -22.76 -8.03
C LEU A 261 -15.20 -22.85 -8.76
N PRO A 262 -16.22 -22.11 -8.31
CA PRO A 262 -17.45 -21.89 -9.08
C PRO A 262 -17.10 -21.32 -10.47
N GLY A 263 -17.52 -22.02 -11.54
CA GLY A 263 -17.13 -21.73 -12.94
C GLY A 263 -15.98 -22.60 -13.49
N GLY A 264 -15.34 -23.44 -12.65
CA GLY A 264 -14.33 -24.42 -13.04
C GLY A 264 -14.86 -25.85 -13.18
N GLU A 265 -14.11 -26.84 -12.69
CA GLU A 265 -14.46 -28.26 -12.68
C GLU A 265 -15.77 -28.52 -11.93
N VAL A 266 -16.07 -27.75 -10.87
CA VAL A 266 -17.32 -27.91 -10.09
C VAL A 266 -18.55 -27.66 -10.96
N GLY A 267 -18.54 -26.62 -11.81
CA GLY A 267 -19.64 -26.35 -12.74
C GLY A 267 -19.79 -27.47 -13.77
N ARG A 268 -18.66 -27.89 -14.38
CA ARG A 268 -18.64 -29.01 -15.33
C ARG A 268 -19.14 -30.33 -14.72
N ARG A 269 -18.90 -30.57 -13.43
CA ARG A 269 -19.40 -31.75 -12.71
C ARG A 269 -20.88 -31.66 -12.35
N GLN A 270 -21.39 -30.46 -12.07
CA GLN A 270 -22.82 -30.24 -11.81
C GLN A 270 -23.65 -30.35 -13.09
N GLU A 271 -23.08 -29.98 -14.24
CA GLU A 271 -23.69 -30.10 -15.56
C GLU A 271 -23.41 -31.46 -16.24
N ALA A 272 -22.59 -32.32 -15.62
CA ALA A 272 -22.24 -33.61 -16.17
C ALA A 272 -23.47 -34.51 -16.28
N ARG A 273 -23.81 -34.91 -17.50
CA ARG A 273 -24.92 -35.83 -17.75
C ARG A 273 -24.46 -37.28 -17.50
N PRO A 274 -25.25 -38.10 -16.79
CA PRO A 274 -24.89 -39.49 -16.47
C PRO A 274 -24.78 -40.41 -17.69
N PHE A 275 -25.46 -40.05 -18.78
CA PHE A 275 -25.36 -40.70 -20.09
C PHE A 275 -25.03 -39.63 -21.12
N ALA A 276 -23.74 -39.45 -21.43
CA ALA A 276 -23.32 -38.62 -22.55
C ALA A 276 -23.50 -39.44 -23.84
N GLU A 277 -24.30 -38.96 -24.79
CA GLU A 277 -24.27 -39.51 -26.15
C GLU A 277 -22.85 -39.38 -26.69
N ALA A 278 -22.29 -40.48 -27.20
CA ALA A 278 -20.98 -40.46 -27.83
C ALA A 278 -20.99 -39.39 -28.94
N PRO A 279 -19.93 -38.57 -29.07
CA PRO A 279 -19.88 -37.59 -30.14
C PRO A 279 -20.04 -38.34 -31.46
N LEU A 280 -21.08 -37.97 -32.23
CA LEU A 280 -21.30 -38.52 -33.56
C LEU A 280 -19.99 -38.31 -34.33
N ARG A 281 -19.32 -39.42 -34.67
CA ARG A 281 -18.17 -39.38 -35.57
C ARG A 281 -18.68 -38.78 -36.87
N THR A 282 -18.36 -37.51 -37.12
CA THR A 282 -18.52 -36.94 -38.45
C THR A 282 -17.55 -37.72 -39.33
N ALA A 283 -18.10 -38.62 -40.16
CA ALA A 283 -17.35 -39.21 -41.24
C ALA A 283 -16.89 -38.07 -42.17
N GLN A 284 -15.66 -38.21 -42.67
CA GLN A 284 -14.89 -37.23 -43.44
C GLN A 284 -15.67 -36.65 -44.64
#